data_AF-A0A656K3R6-F1
#
_entry.id   AF-A0A656K3R6-F1
#
_cell.length_a   1.000
_cell.length_b   1.000
_cell.length_c   1.000
_cell.angle_alpha   90.00
_cell.angle_beta   90.00
_cell.angle_gamma   90.00
#
_symmetry.space_group_name_H-M   'P 1'
#
loop_
_entity.id
_entity.type
_entity.pdbx_description
1 polymer ?
#
loop_
_entity_poly.entity_id
_entity_poly.type
_entity_poly.pdbx_seq_one_letter_code
_entity_poly.pdbx_strand_id
1 'polypeptide(L)' 'TAAGKMLGRSQPSVTRAIQELEQELGFALFERSGPKVTPTHKAFMMYGEVESALLGVRNIRQRAQHIAQEENHQ' A
#
# COMPACT_ATOMS: atom_id res chain seq x y z
N THR A 1 -8.83 -6.37 -11.45
CA THR A 1 -9.88 -5.34 -11.27
C THR A 1 -10.59 -5.39 -9.92
N ALA A 2 -9.89 -5.42 -8.79
CA ALA A 2 -10.47 -5.16 -7.46
C ALA A 2 -9.66 -4.08 -6.73
N ALA A 3 -8.34 -4.27 -6.67
CA ALA A 3 -7.40 -3.30 -6.09
C ALA A 3 -7.50 -1.89 -6.71
N GLY A 4 -7.59 -1.76 -8.04
CA GLY A 4 -7.78 -0.47 -8.69
C GLY A 4 -9.04 0.27 -8.21
N LYS A 5 -10.18 -0.43 -8.14
CA LYS A 5 -11.43 0.16 -7.63
C LYS A 5 -11.30 0.56 -6.16
N MET A 6 -10.69 -0.29 -5.32
CA MET A 6 -10.47 -0.01 -3.90
C MET A 6 -9.55 1.18 -3.65
N LEU A 7 -8.56 1.39 -4.52
CA LEU A 7 -7.58 2.46 -4.40
C LEU A 7 -7.99 3.74 -5.15
N GLY A 8 -9.17 3.77 -5.80
CA GLY A 8 -9.57 4.89 -6.66
C GLY A 8 -8.65 5.10 -7.86
N ARG A 9 -7.98 4.04 -8.33
CA ARG A 9 -6.95 4.09 -9.37
C ARG A 9 -7.24 3.11 -10.51
N SER A 10 -6.71 3.41 -11.70
CA SER A 10 -6.78 2.47 -12.82
C SER A 10 -5.96 1.22 -12.50
N GLN A 11 -6.42 0.03 -12.91
CA GLN A 11 -5.66 -1.21 -12.72
C GLN A 11 -4.24 -1.17 -13.34
N PRO A 12 -4.00 -0.52 -14.49
CA PRO A 12 -2.65 -0.33 -15.02
C PRO A 12 -1.74 0.47 -14.07
N SER A 13 -2.25 1.54 -13.46
CA SER A 13 -1.45 2.35 -12.52
C SER A 13 -1.06 1.58 -11.25
N VAL A 14 -1.97 0.75 -10.72
CA VAL A 14 -1.67 -0.13 -9.58
C VAL A 14 -0.63 -1.19 -9.96
N THR A 15 -0.74 -1.74 -11.17
CA THR A 15 0.22 -2.74 -11.65
C THR A 15 1.61 -2.16 -11.82
N ARG A 16 1.71 -0.95 -12.38
CA ARG A 16 2.97 -0.24 -12.55
C ARG A 16 3.64 0.07 -11.21
N ALA A 17 2.89 0.57 -10.24
CA ALA A 17 3.42 0.85 -8.91
C ALA A 17 3.96 -0.41 -8.21
N ILE A 18 3.30 -1.56 -8.38
CA ILE A 18 3.78 -2.84 -7.86
C ILE A 18 5.08 -3.25 -8.57
N GLN A 19 5.16 -3.11 -9.90
CA GLN A 19 6.36 -3.46 -10.66
C GLN A 19 7.56 -2.58 -10.30
N GLU A 20 7.34 -1.28 -10.11
CA GLU A 20 8.37 -0.33 -9.65
C GLU A 20 8.88 -0.74 -8.25
N LEU A 21 7.97 -1.10 -7.33
CA LEU A 21 8.35 -1.61 -6.01
C LEU A 21 9.13 -2.94 -6.08
N GLU A 22 8.69 -3.90 -6.91
CA GLU A 22 9.40 -5.17 -7.10
C GLU A 22 10.80 -4.97 -7.68
N GLN A 23 10.98 -3.96 -8.54
CA GLN A 23 12.31 -3.57 -9.06
C GLN A 23 13.19 -2.98 -7.97
N GLU A 24 12.67 -2.07 -7.14
CA GLU A 24 13.43 -1.48 -6.02
C GLU A 24 13.83 -2.53 -4.97
N LEU A 25 12.94 -3.49 -4.70
CA LEU A 25 13.18 -4.58 -3.74
C LEU A 25 14.11 -5.67 -4.29
N GLY A 26 14.24 -5.78 -5.62
CA GLY A 26 15.00 -6.85 -6.27
C GLY A 26 14.34 -8.23 -6.20
N PHE A 27 13.04 -8.31 -5.93
CA PHE A 27 12.27 -9.56 -5.95
C PHE A 27 10.79 -9.34 -6.20
N ALA A 28 10.15 -10.39 -6.73
CA ALA A 28 8.71 -10.40 -6.98
C ALA A 28 7.91 -10.53 -5.68
N LEU A 29 6.90 -9.67 -5.54
CA LEU A 29 5.85 -9.73 -4.52
C LEU A 29 4.65 -10.55 -5.01
N PHE A 30 4.44 -10.62 -6.32
CA PHE A 30 3.37 -11.41 -6.90
C PHE A 30 3.84 -12.29 -8.05
N GLU A 31 3.32 -13.51 -8.11
CA GLU A 31 3.42 -14.40 -9.26
C GLU A 31 2.15 -14.32 -10.11
N ARG A 32 2.32 -14.45 -11.43
CA ARG A 32 1.23 -14.39 -12.40
C ARG A 32 1.17 -15.68 -13.17
N SER A 33 0.08 -16.42 -13.01
CA SER A 33 -0.19 -17.66 -13.75
C SER A 33 -1.52 -17.51 -14.49
N GLY A 34 -1.45 -17.10 -15.74
CA GLY A 34 -2.62 -16.75 -16.55
C GLY A 34 -3.41 -15.59 -15.91
N PRO A 35 -4.73 -15.74 -15.67
CA PRO A 35 -5.55 -14.69 -15.07
C PRO A 35 -5.34 -14.54 -13.55
N LYS A 36 -4.63 -15.48 -12.90
CA LYS A 36 -4.43 -15.48 -11.45
C LYS A 36 -3.17 -14.71 -11.07
N VAL A 37 -3.32 -13.89 -10.04
CA VAL A 37 -2.22 -13.18 -9.37
C VAL A 37 -2.18 -13.67 -7.93
N THR A 38 -1.03 -14.20 -7.50
CA THR A 38 -0.86 -14.79 -6.17
C THR A 38 0.35 -14.15 -5.46
N PRO A 39 0.25 -13.79 -4.17
CA PRO A 39 1.39 -13.29 -3.42
C PRO A 39 2.50 -14.34 -3.32
N THR A 40 3.76 -13.90 -3.35
CA THR A 40 4.91 -14.77 -3.09
C THR A 40 5.14 -14.95 -1.59
N HIS A 41 5.97 -15.93 -1.21
CA HIS A 41 6.41 -16.07 0.17
C HIS A 41 7.09 -14.79 0.71
N LYS A 42 7.87 -14.10 -0.13
CA LYS A 42 8.52 -12.83 0.24
C LYS A 42 7.52 -11.72 0.52
N ALA A 43 6.41 -11.65 -0.23
CA ALA A 43 5.34 -10.72 0.06
C ALA A 43 4.68 -10.98 1.42
N PHE A 44 4.48 -12.24 1.79
CA PHE A 44 3.97 -12.59 3.12
C PHE A 44 4.94 -12.22 4.25
N MET A 45 6.24 -12.46 4.04
CA MET A 45 7.26 -12.11 5.04
C MET A 45 7.29 -10.61 5.36
N MET A 46 6.97 -9.74 4.39
CA MET A 46 6.94 -8.28 4.59
C MET A 46 5.58 -7.73 5.02
N TYR A 47 4.52 -8.54 4.96
CA TYR A 47 3.16 -8.04 5.07
C TYR A 47 2.90 -7.37 6.42
N GLY A 48 3.44 -7.95 7.51
CA GLY A 48 3.26 -7.41 8.86
C GLY A 48 3.94 -6.06 9.08
N GLU A 49 5.15 -5.89 8.57
CA GLU A 49 5.89 -4.63 8.64
C GLU A 49 5.20 -3.53 7.82
N VAL A 50 4.73 -3.88 6.63
CA VAL A 50 3.98 -2.94 5.77
C VAL A 50 2.67 -2.51 6.43
N GLU A 51 1.92 -3.46 7.01
CA GLU A 51 0.68 -3.16 7.72
C GLU A 51 0.92 -2.22 8.91
N SER A 52 1.95 -2.50 9.70
CA SER A 52 2.35 -1.68 10.85
C SER A 52 2.78 -0.28 10.44
N ALA A 53 3.57 -0.15 9.37
CA ALA A 53 3.99 1.15 8.84
C ALA A 53 2.80 1.98 8.33
N LEU A 54 1.88 1.36 7.58
CA LEU A 54 0.67 2.03 7.09
C LEU A 54 -0.24 2.48 8.23
N LEU A 55 -0.36 1.69 9.29
CA LEU A 55 -1.08 2.09 10.50
C LEU A 55 -0.41 3.29 11.18
N GLY A 56 0.92 3.28 11.30
CA GLY A 56 1.69 4.42 11.83
C GLY A 56 1.42 5.72 11.04
N VAL A 57 1.46 5.66 9.72
CA VAL A 57 1.16 6.82 8.85
C VAL A 57 -0.28 7.33 9.05
N ARG A 58 -1.26 6.42 9.20
CA ARG A 58 -2.65 6.80 9.50
C ARG A 58 -2.76 7.52 10.84
N ASN A 59 -2.11 7.00 11.87
CA ASN A 59 -2.13 7.59 13.21
C ASN A 59 -1.50 8.99 13.23
N ILE A 60 -0.37 9.16 12.51
CA ILE A 60 0.27 10.48 12.35
C ILE A 60 -0.70 11.47 11.69
N ARG A 61 -1.39 11.06 10.62
CA ARG A 61 -2.35 11.91 9.93
C ARG A 61 -3.52 12.32 10.84
N GLN A 62 -4.06 11.39 11.61
CA GLN A 62 -5.14 11.69 12.56
C GLN A 62 -4.67 12.68 13.63
N ARG A 63 -3.48 12.47 14.19
CA ARG A 63 -2.92 13.39 15.18
C ARG A 63 -2.70 14.79 14.61
N ALA A 64 -2.17 14.90 13.39
CA ALA A 64 -2.02 16.18 12.72
C ALA A 64 -3.36 16.91 12.50
N GLN A 65 -4.42 16.17 12.16
CA GLN A 65 -5.76 16.75 12.02
C GLN A 65 -6.32 17.27 13.35
N HIS A 66 -6.13 16.53 14.45
CA HIS A 66 -6.52 16.97 15.79
C HIS A 66 -5.82 18.26 16.20
N ILE A 67 -4.49 18.34 16.01
CA ILE A 67 -3.70 19.54 16.32
C ILE A 67 -4.20 20.75 15.52
N ALA A 68 -4.39 20.59 14.21
CA ALA A 68 -4.88 21.66 13.35
C ALA A 68 -6.31 22.13 13.71
N GLN A 69 -7.14 21.23 14.24
CA GLN A 69 -8.46 21.59 14.74
C GLN A 69 -8.35 22.37 16.05
N GLU A 70 -7.52 21.94 17.00
CA GLU A 70 -7.32 22.65 18.27
C GLU A 70 -6.82 24.08 18.07
N GLU A 71 -5.89 24.31 17.13
CA GLU A 71 -5.39 25.65 16.79
C GLU A 71 -6.46 26.57 16.19
N ASN A 72 -7.41 26.04 15.42
CA ASN A 72 -8.48 26.84 14.79
C ASN A 72 -9.62 27.23 15.75
N HIS A 73 -9.70 26.62 16.94
CA HIS A 73 -10.72 26.94 17.95
C HIS A 73 -10.19 27.86 19.07
N GLN A 74 -8.95 28.34 18.95
CA GLN A 74 -8.34 29.38 19.81
C GLN A 74 -8.29 30.73 19.08
#